data_AF-A0A061HUS2-F1
#
_entry.id   AF-A0A061HUS2-F1
#
_cell.length_a   1.000
_cell.length_b   1.000
_cell.length_c   1.000
_cell.angle_alpha   90.00
_cell.angle_beta   90.00
_cell.angle_gamma   90.00
#
_symmetry.space_group_name_H-M   'P 1'
#
loop_
_entity.id
_entity.type
_entity.pdbx_description
1 polymer ?
#
loop_
_entity_poly.entity_id
_entity_poly.type
_entity_poly.pdbx_seq_one_letter_code
_entity_poly.pdbx_strand_id
1 'polypeptide(L)'
;MLLSAYWHGLHPGYYLSFMTIPLCLAAEGYLESALRRHLSPRGQRAWDWVHWFLKMRAYDYMCMGFVLLSMGDTLRYWASIYYWIHFLALACLGLGLALGGGSPSKRKTAAPQAASSQARAKLREE
;
A
#
# COMPACT_ATOMS: atom_id res chain seq x y z
N MET A 1 -10.31 -4.16 -0.91
CA MET A 1 -9.28 -5.07 -0.36
C MET A 1 -9.86 -6.42 0.03
N LEU A 2 -10.97 -6.50 0.78
CA LEU A 2 -11.59 -7.79 1.15
C LEU A 2 -12.02 -8.66 -0.05
N LEU A 3 -12.62 -8.07 -1.10
CA LEU A 3 -12.94 -8.80 -2.33
C LEU A 3 -11.69 -9.31 -3.06
N SER A 4 -10.57 -8.58 -2.96
CA SER A 4 -9.28 -9.03 -3.49
C SER A 4 -8.75 -10.22 -2.68
N ALA A 5 -8.84 -10.18 -1.35
CA ALA A 5 -8.48 -11.31 -0.49
C ALA A 5 -9.29 -12.56 -0.86
N TYR A 6 -10.61 -12.40 -1.01
CA TYR A 6 -11.51 -13.48 -1.43
C TYR A 6 -11.09 -14.09 -2.77
N TRP A 7 -10.71 -13.27 -3.76
CA TRP A 7 -10.20 -13.75 -5.05
C TRP A 7 -8.94 -14.61 -4.92
N HIS A 8 -8.05 -14.28 -3.98
CA HIS A 8 -6.84 -15.07 -3.72
C HIS A 8 -7.10 -16.34 -2.90
N GLY A 9 -8.25 -16.43 -2.22
CA GLY A 9 -8.71 -17.61 -1.49
C GLY A 9 -9.14 -17.30 -0.05
N LEU A 10 -9.74 -18.27 0.63
CA LEU A 10 -10.22 -18.14 2.01
C LEU A 10 -9.11 -18.46 3.04
N HIS A 11 -7.90 -17.94 2.82
CA HIS A 11 -6.78 -18.11 3.77
C HIS A 11 -6.62 -16.86 4.65
N PRO A 12 -6.61 -17.01 5.99
CA PRO A 12 -6.51 -15.87 6.91
C PRO A 12 -5.31 -14.94 6.67
N GLY A 13 -4.17 -15.48 6.23
CA GLY A 13 -2.98 -14.70 5.90
C GLY A 13 -3.21 -13.65 4.81
N TYR A 14 -4.04 -13.95 3.80
CA TYR A 14 -4.40 -12.98 2.75
C TYR A 14 -5.14 -11.78 3.34
N TYR A 15 -6.10 -12.03 4.22
CA TYR A 15 -6.90 -10.97 4.84
C TYR A 15 -6.02 -10.02 5.67
N LEU A 16 -5.05 -10.55 6.42
CA LEU A 16 -4.11 -9.73 7.19
C LEU A 16 -3.27 -8.80 6.29
N SER A 17 -2.71 -9.34 5.20
CA SER A 17 -1.95 -8.54 4.23
C SER A 17 -2.83 -7.50 3.56
N PHE A 18 -4.03 -7.88 3.11
CA PHE A 18 -4.98 -6.97 2.47
C PHE A 18 -5.53 -5.90 3.42
N MET A 19 -5.57 -6.14 4.73
CA MET A 19 -5.92 -5.12 5.73
C MET A 19 -4.76 -4.16 6.03
N THR A 20 -3.52 -4.59 5.80
CA THR A 20 -2.34 -3.72 5.97
C THR A 20 -2.20 -2.73 4.81
N ILE A 21 -2.64 -3.10 3.59
CA ILE A 21 -2.57 -2.24 2.40
C ILE A 21 -3.28 -0.88 2.59
N PRO A 22 -4.56 -0.80 3.00
CA PRO A 22 -5.24 0.48 3.22
C PRO A 22 -4.54 1.39 4.22
N LEU A 23 -3.96 0.83 5.28
CA LEU A 23 -3.22 1.58 6.29
C LEU A 23 -1.98 2.23 5.66
N CYS A 24 -1.17 1.45 4.94
CA CYS A 24 0.02 1.95 4.26
C CYS A 24 -0.34 3.00 3.19
N LEU A 25 -1.40 2.78 2.40
CA LEU A 25 -1.85 3.73 1.39
C LEU A 25 -2.37 5.04 2.00
N ALA A 26 -3.08 4.96 3.12
CA ALA A 26 -3.51 6.16 3.85
C ALA A 26 -2.29 6.93 4.35
N ALA A 27 -1.36 6.25 5.03
CA ALA A 27 -0.13 6.86 5.53
C ALA A 27 0.68 7.54 4.41
N GLU A 28 0.86 6.85 3.28
CA GLU A 28 1.49 7.41 2.08
C GLU A 28 0.78 8.67 1.58
N GLY A 29 -0.55 8.61 1.42
CA GLY A 29 -1.32 9.73 0.88
C GLY A 29 -1.28 11.00 1.75
N TYR A 30 -1.38 10.84 3.07
CA TYR A 30 -1.28 11.96 4.02
C TYR A 30 0.14 12.51 4.11
N LEU A 31 1.15 11.63 4.12
CA LEU A 31 2.53 12.06 4.23
C LEU A 31 3.03 12.73 2.94
N GLU A 32 2.63 12.23 1.77
CA GLU A 32 2.91 12.88 0.49
C GLU A 32 2.26 14.26 0.43
N SER A 33 0.99 14.39 0.83
CA SER A 33 0.29 15.68 0.81
C SER A 33 0.89 16.66 1.81
N ALA A 34 1.42 16.20 2.93
CA ALA A 34 2.03 17.02 3.97
C ALA A 34 3.48 17.41 3.68
N LEU A 35 4.35 16.50 3.22
CA LEU A 35 5.78 16.78 3.06
C LEU A 35 6.16 17.24 1.67
N ARG A 36 5.62 16.60 0.62
CA ARG A 36 6.15 16.76 -0.75
C ARG A 36 6.00 18.18 -1.28
N ARG A 37 4.95 18.90 -0.84
CA ARG A 37 4.70 20.31 -1.19
C ARG A 37 5.71 21.30 -0.61
N HIS A 38 6.43 20.92 0.45
CA HIS A 38 7.37 21.80 1.15
C HIS A 38 8.84 21.51 0.82
N LEU A 39 9.13 20.51 -0.01
CA LEU A 39 10.49 20.09 -0.33
C LEU A 39 11.05 20.79 -1.59
N SER A 40 12.31 21.21 -1.50
CA SER A 40 13.09 21.69 -2.66
C SER A 40 13.31 20.57 -3.69
N PRO A 41 13.72 20.87 -4.95
CA PRO A 41 13.92 19.84 -5.98
C PRO A 41 14.93 18.74 -5.60
N ARG A 42 15.95 19.07 -4.80
CA ARG A 42 16.87 18.07 -4.23
C ARG A 42 16.20 17.23 -3.14
N GLY A 43 15.40 17.87 -2.28
CA GLY A 43 14.63 17.19 -1.24
C GLY A 43 13.59 16.23 -1.80
N GLN A 44 12.94 16.58 -2.92
CA GLN A 44 11.98 15.70 -3.59
C GLN A 44 12.64 14.43 -4.13
N ARG A 45 13.86 14.51 -4.70
CA ARG A 45 14.58 13.30 -5.15
C ARG A 45 14.96 12.38 -4.00
N ALA A 46 15.44 12.95 -2.89
CA ALA A 46 15.75 12.17 -1.69
C ALA A 46 14.47 11.53 -1.12
N TRP A 47 13.38 12.29 -1.07
CA TRP A 47 12.06 11.80 -0.69
C TRP A 47 11.58 10.65 -1.57
N ASP A 48 11.66 10.78 -2.90
CA ASP A 48 11.21 9.74 -3.83
C ASP A 48 11.99 8.43 -3.62
N TRP A 49 13.29 8.52 -3.34
CA TRP A 49 14.13 7.35 -3.05
C TRP A 49 13.78 6.69 -1.72
N VAL A 50 13.66 7.49 -0.65
CA VAL A 50 13.27 6.99 0.69
C VAL A 50 11.88 6.38 0.63
N HIS A 51 10.94 7.06 0.00
CA HIS A 51 9.57 6.61 -0.15
C HIS A 51 9.49 5.30 -0.94
N TRP A 52 10.23 5.19 -2.05
CA TRP A 52 10.37 3.93 -2.79
C TRP A 52 10.93 2.80 -1.91
N PHE A 53 11.99 3.07 -1.15
CA PHE A 53 12.59 2.08 -0.26
C PHE A 53 11.59 1.58 0.79
N LEU A 54 10.90 2.50 1.48
CA LEU A 54 9.89 2.17 2.48
C LEU A 54 8.74 1.36 1.88
N LYS A 55 8.29 1.72 0.67
CA LYS A 55 7.26 1.00 -0.05
C LYS A 55 7.68 -0.43 -0.38
N MET A 56 8.92 -0.64 -0.82
CA MET A 56 9.46 -1.98 -1.07
C MET A 56 9.49 -2.81 0.22
N ARG A 57 9.89 -2.23 1.35
CA ARG A 57 9.87 -2.95 2.64
C ARG A 57 8.46 -3.31 3.10
N ALA A 58 7.49 -2.41 2.87
CA ALA A 58 6.09 -2.69 3.16
C ALA A 58 5.54 -3.83 2.30
N TYR A 59 5.91 -3.89 1.02
CA TYR A 59 5.53 -5.01 0.15
C TYR A 59 6.12 -6.34 0.60
N ASP A 60 7.42 -6.39 0.91
CA ASP A 60 8.07 -7.61 1.42
C ASP A 60 7.37 -8.12 2.69
N TYR A 61 7.03 -7.21 3.60
CA TYR A 61 6.32 -7.53 4.83
C TYR A 61 4.90 -8.07 4.61
N MET A 62 4.13 -7.45 3.71
CA MET A 62 2.79 -7.89 3.35
C MET A 62 2.82 -9.21 2.56
N CYS A 63 3.85 -9.46 1.77
CA CYS A 63 4.04 -10.70 1.02
C CYS A 63 4.07 -11.93 1.94
N MET A 64 4.61 -11.79 3.15
CA MET A 64 4.70 -12.90 4.11
C MET A 64 3.35 -13.49 4.50
N GLY A 65 2.29 -12.67 4.55
CA GLY A 65 0.92 -13.19 4.76
C GLY A 65 0.39 -14.01 3.59
N PHE A 66 0.91 -13.81 2.38
CA PHE A 66 0.61 -14.66 1.22
C PHE A 66 1.43 -15.95 1.21
N VAL A 67 2.67 -15.91 1.72
CA VAL A 67 3.56 -17.08 1.77
C VAL A 67 3.16 -18.04 2.88
N LEU A 68 2.75 -17.54 4.04
CA LEU A 68 2.46 -18.35 5.21
C LEU A 68 1.01 -18.89 5.23
N LEU A 69 0.06 -18.18 4.62
CA LEU A 69 -1.39 -18.47 4.53
C LEU A 69 -2.13 -18.56 5.88
N SER A 70 -1.46 -19.01 6.94
CA SER A 70 -1.89 -19.10 8.33
C SER A 70 -1.77 -17.75 9.03
N MET A 71 -2.85 -17.33 9.70
CA MET A 71 -2.85 -16.12 10.53
C MET A 71 -1.86 -16.22 11.68
N GLY A 72 -1.79 -17.38 12.36
CA GLY A 72 -0.91 -17.56 13.51
C GLY A 72 0.56 -17.39 13.14
N ASP A 73 0.99 -18.00 12.04
CA ASP A 73 2.39 -17.96 11.62
C ASP A 73 2.77 -16.61 11.04
N THR A 74 1.84 -15.95 10.35
CA THR A 74 2.02 -14.58 9.87
C THR A 74 2.18 -13.60 11.05
N LEU A 75 1.32 -13.71 12.07
CA LEU A 75 1.42 -12.86 13.26
C LEU A 75 2.69 -13.13 14.06
N ARG A 76 3.13 -14.40 14.17
CA ARG A 76 4.42 -14.75 14.81
C ARG A 76 5.60 -14.17 14.07
N TYR A 77 5.60 -14.27 12.74
CA TYR A 77 6.63 -13.66 11.90
C TYR A 77 6.63 -12.13 12.05
N TRP A 78 5.46 -11.49 12.02
CA TRP A 78 5.37 -10.04 12.24
C TRP A 78 5.81 -9.63 13.65
N ALA A 79 5.51 -10.45 14.66
CA ALA A 79 5.97 -10.23 16.03
C ALA A 79 7.49 -10.35 16.17
N SER A 80 8.13 -11.29 15.46
CA SER A 80 9.59 -11.46 15.52
C SER A 80 10.37 -10.27 14.95
N ILE A 81 9.73 -9.50 14.06
CA ILE A 81 10.22 -8.22 13.53
C ILE A 81 9.50 -7.01 14.16
N TYR A 82 8.86 -7.20 15.31
CA TYR A 82 8.26 -6.16 16.14
C TYR A 82 7.19 -5.30 15.46
N TYR A 83 6.45 -5.85 14.49
CA TYR A 83 5.41 -5.14 13.74
C TYR A 83 5.87 -3.79 13.15
N TRP A 84 7.16 -3.67 12.82
CA TRP A 84 7.78 -2.37 12.54
C TRP A 84 7.13 -1.61 11.37
N ILE A 85 6.62 -2.30 10.35
CA ILE A 85 5.88 -1.67 9.23
C ILE A 85 4.56 -1.06 9.69
N HIS A 86 3.82 -1.72 10.59
CA HIS A 86 2.58 -1.16 11.13
C HIS A 86 2.86 0.09 11.95
N PHE A 87 3.89 0.06 12.81
CA PHE A 87 4.31 1.24 13.57
C PHE A 87 4.78 2.38 12.66
N LEU A 88 5.56 2.06 11.62
CA LEU A 88 6.00 3.06 10.66
C LEU A 88 4.81 3.68 9.90
N ALA A 89 3.85 2.87 9.46
CA ALA A 89 2.65 3.36 8.79
C ALA A 89 1.82 4.28 9.70
N LEU A 90 1.65 3.91 10.98
CA LEU A 90 0.97 4.76 11.96
C LEU A 90 1.72 6.06 12.24
N ALA A 91 3.05 6.01 12.37
CA ALA A 91 3.88 7.19 12.55
C ALA A 91 3.79 8.13 11.34
N CYS A 92 3.89 7.59 10.12
CA CYS A 92 3.72 8.35 8.88
C CYS A 92 2.33 8.97 8.76
N LEU A 93 1.29 8.22 9.11
CA LEU A 93 -0.09 8.73 9.13
C LEU A 93 -0.26 9.86 10.16
N GLY A 94 0.24 9.66 11.38
CA GLY A 94 0.20 10.67 12.44
C GLY A 94 0.97 11.94 12.07
N LEU A 95 2.15 11.80 11.46
CA LEU A 95 2.94 12.92 10.96
C LEU A 95 2.21 13.66 9.83
N GLY A 96 1.65 12.92 8.87
CA GLY A 96 0.88 13.51 7.78
C GLY A 96 -0.36 14.28 8.28
N LEU A 97 -1.06 13.77 9.28
CA LEU A 97 -2.18 14.45 9.92
C LEU A 97 -1.74 15.68 10.72
N ALA A 98 -0.69 15.56 11.53
CA ALA A 98 -0.19 16.66 12.37
C ALA A 98 0.32 17.85 11.55
N LEU A 99 0.89 17.59 10.38
CA LEU A 99 1.36 18.61 9.44
C LEU A 99 0.24 19.20 8.56
N GLY A 100 -1.03 18.88 8.84
CA GLY A 100 -2.16 19.41 8.09
C GLY A 100 -2.29 18.82 6.68
N GLY A 101 -1.77 17.61 6.47
CA GLY A 101 -1.99 16.86 5.24
C GLY A 101 -3.49 16.73 4.97
N GLY A 102 -3.94 17.32 3.87
CA GLY A 102 -5.33 17.16 3.44
C GLY A 102 -5.61 15.68 3.19
N SER A 103 -6.81 15.22 3.56
CA SER A 103 -7.28 13.87 3.23
C SER A 103 -6.94 13.59 1.76
N PRO A 104 -6.28 12.46 1.43
CA PRO A 104 -5.94 12.12 0.07
C PRO A 104 -7.25 11.97 -0.71
N SER A 105 -7.73 13.09 -1.25
CA SER A 105 -8.98 13.18 -1.97
C SER A 105 -8.87 12.22 -3.14
N LYS A 106 -9.64 11.14 -3.05
CA LYS A 106 -9.84 10.08 -4.05
C LYS A 106 -8.97 10.30 -5.27
N ARG A 107 -7.73 9.79 -5.25
CA ARG A 107 -7.01 9.53 -6.49
C ARG A 107 -7.94 8.60 -7.24
N LYS A 108 -8.70 9.14 -8.21
CA LYS A 108 -9.59 8.39 -9.09
C LYS A 108 -8.81 7.15 -9.43
N THR A 109 -9.34 5.98 -9.05
CA THR A 109 -8.88 4.71 -9.53
C THR A 109 -8.83 4.85 -11.04
N ALA A 110 -7.65 5.15 -11.59
CA ALA A 110 -7.39 4.95 -12.99
C ALA A 110 -7.41 3.43 -13.11
N ALA A 111 -8.62 2.91 -13.37
CA ALA A 111 -8.79 1.57 -13.82
C ALA A 111 -7.75 1.34 -14.92
N PRO A 112 -7.09 0.16 -14.96
CA PRO A 112 -6.21 -0.16 -16.07
C PRO A 112 -7.05 -0.23 -17.36
N GLN A 113 -7.21 0.92 -18.04
CA GLN A 113 -7.88 1.08 -19.33
C GLN A 113 -7.17 0.29 -20.45
N ALA A 114 -5.97 -0.25 -20.16
CA ALA A 114 -5.21 -1.09 -21.08
C ALA A 114 -5.86 -2.46 -21.33
N ALA A 115 -6.63 -3.02 -20.38
CA ALA A 115 -7.25 -4.33 -20.56
C ALA A 115 -8.58 -4.27 -21.34
N SER A 116 -9.33 -3.17 -21.23
CA SER A 116 -10.62 -3.02 -21.92
C SER A 116 -10.49 -2.69 -23.40
N SER A 117 -9.40 -2.04 -23.84
CA SER A 117 -9.20 -1.71 -25.26
C SER A 117 -8.86 -2.96 -26.09
N GLN A 118 -8.04 -3.86 -25.55
CA GLN A 118 -7.65 -5.10 -26.24
C GLN A 118 -8.80 -6.10 -26.35
N ALA A 119 -9.65 -6.21 -25.31
CA ALA A 119 -10.82 -7.09 -25.35
C ALA A 119 -11.88 -6.60 -26.35
N ARG A 120 -12.06 -5.27 -26.46
CA ARG A 120 -13.04 -4.65 -27.37
C ARG A 120 -12.57 -4.65 -28.83
N ALA A 121 -11.25 -4.68 -29.07
CA ALA A 121 -10.68 -4.84 -30.41
C ALA A 121 -10.88 -6.27 -30.94
N LYS A 122 -10.63 -7.30 -30.13
CA LYS A 122 -10.84 -8.70 -30.52
C LYS A 122 -12.30 -9.06 -30.86
N LEU A 123 -13.27 -8.42 -30.19
CA LEU A 123 -14.70 -8.61 -30.46
C LEU A 123 -15.20 -7.92 -31.73
N ARG A 124 -14.38 -7.09 -32.39
CA ARG A 124 -14.74 -6.38 -33.63
C ARG A 124 -14.12 -7.02 -34.87
N GLU A 125 -13.24 -8.01 -34.69
CA GLU A 125 -12.58 -8.77 -35.76
C GLU A 125 -13.18 -10.18 -35.97
N GLU A 126 -14.16 -10.57 -35.15
CA GLU A 126 -15.03 -11.75 -35.38
C GLU A 126 -16.43 -11.30 -35.80
#